data_AF-A0A9D4MAM3-F1
#
_entry.id   AF-A0A9D4MAM3-F1
#
_cell.length_a   1.000
_cell.length_b   1.000
_cell.length_c   1.000
_cell.angle_alpha   90.00
_cell.angle_beta   90.00
_cell.angle_gamma   90.00
#
_symmetry.space_group_name_H-M   'P 1'
#
loop_
_entity.id
_entity.type
_entity.pdbx_description
1 polymer ?
#
loop_
_entity_poly.entity_id
_entity_poly.type
_entity_poly.pdbx_seq_one_letter_code
_entity_poly.pdbx_strand_id
1 'polypeptide(L)'
;MESDSDDDVMALSLFQVCRTYKFLFLTHFFSDIMSELALVSKALQLEKLSYSQLTGTIRTACCSIEQQYLVEKPSYGPDLREFLTTYETQETFHGVLIKRSHKDTRLPVAVSEFAEILLNSIQERFPKIEIWEAMMLFNPADFPSSTKDKADYGNKQISVLLKHFGKEIGGKSSPVCEEGALREFSLFKNYMFELKVSSFEGLANKILSQEEMWAKFPNMTGLFAICRTVNVGFQLKTS
;
A
#
# COMPACT_ATOMS: atom_id res chain seq x y z
N MET A 1 11.38 -48.00 23.27
CA MET A 1 10.07 -48.20 23.91
C MET A 1 9.67 -46.99 24.78
N GLU A 2 10.60 -46.23 25.37
CA GLU A 2 10.26 -44.94 26.03
C GLU A 2 10.11 -43.74 25.07
N SER A 3 10.69 -43.79 23.86
CA SER A 3 10.57 -42.71 22.86
C SER A 3 9.16 -42.54 22.31
N ASP A 4 8.46 -43.65 22.03
CA ASP A 4 7.14 -43.62 21.39
C ASP A 4 6.05 -43.08 22.36
N SER A 5 6.22 -43.30 23.67
CA SER A 5 5.29 -42.79 24.68
C SER A 5 5.41 -41.28 24.90
N ASP A 6 6.62 -40.73 24.79
CA ASP A 6 6.85 -39.29 24.94
C ASP A 6 6.35 -38.51 23.72
N ASP A 7 6.52 -39.08 22.52
CA ASP A 7 5.99 -38.52 21.27
C ASP A 7 4.45 -38.49 21.27
N ASP A 8 3.80 -39.55 21.76
CA ASP A 8 2.34 -39.61 21.91
C ASP A 8 1.80 -38.59 22.92
N VAL A 9 2.50 -38.39 24.05
CA VAL A 9 2.14 -37.37 25.05
C VAL A 9 2.27 -35.96 24.47
N MET A 10 3.33 -35.70 23.71
CA MET A 10 3.53 -34.42 23.03
C MET A 10 2.43 -34.16 21.99
N ALA A 11 2.10 -35.14 21.16
CA ALA A 11 1.04 -35.04 20.16
C ALA A 11 -0.33 -34.74 20.80
N LEU A 12 -0.66 -35.42 21.90
CA LEU A 12 -1.89 -35.16 22.65
C LEU A 12 -1.90 -33.76 23.27
N SER A 13 -0.78 -33.31 23.82
CA SER A 13 -0.67 -31.96 24.39
C SER A 13 -0.89 -30.86 23.34
N LEU A 14 -0.31 -31.03 22.15
CA LEU A 14 -0.46 -30.12 21.03
C LEU A 14 -1.90 -30.11 20.51
N PHE A 15 -2.49 -31.29 20.36
CA PHE A 15 -3.90 -31.43 19.98
C PHE A 15 -4.84 -30.70 20.95
N GLN A 16 -4.58 -30.76 22.26
CA GLN A 16 -5.36 -30.02 23.25
C GLN A 16 -5.23 -28.50 23.07
N VAL A 17 -4.03 -27.99 22.74
CA VAL A 17 -3.82 -26.55 22.47
C VAL A 17 -4.56 -26.12 21.19
N CYS A 18 -4.45 -26.91 20.11
CA CYS A 18 -5.08 -26.62 18.83
C CYS A 18 -6.62 -26.59 18.89
N ARG A 19 -7.21 -27.20 19.92
CA ARG A 19 -8.65 -27.21 20.18
C ARG A 19 -9.14 -26.09 21.09
N THR A 20 -8.26 -25.20 21.53
CA THR A 20 -8.66 -24.05 22.32
C THR A 20 -9.27 -22.98 21.43
N TYR A 21 -10.32 -22.32 21.91
CA TYR A 21 -10.95 -21.20 21.22
C TYR A 21 -9.92 -20.10 20.91
N LYS A 22 -9.05 -19.79 21.88
CA LYS A 22 -7.95 -18.82 21.70
C LYS A 22 -7.01 -19.17 20.54
N PHE A 23 -6.59 -20.43 20.43
CA PHE A 23 -5.67 -20.83 19.36
C PHE A 23 -6.32 -20.63 18.00
N LEU A 24 -7.52 -21.21 17.80
CA LEU A 24 -8.24 -21.12 16.52
C LEU A 24 -8.56 -19.66 16.16
N PHE A 25 -9.06 -18.88 17.11
CA PHE A 25 -9.36 -17.46 16.91
C PHE A 25 -8.11 -16.70 16.42
N LEU A 26 -6.96 -16.88 17.07
CA LEU A 26 -5.72 -16.21 16.69
C LEU A 26 -5.16 -16.72 15.36
N THR A 27 -5.24 -18.03 15.09
CA THR A 27 -4.78 -18.60 13.82
C THR A 27 -5.56 -18.04 12.64
N HIS A 28 -6.88 -18.00 12.73
CA HIS A 28 -7.71 -17.42 11.67
C HIS A 28 -7.48 -15.91 11.53
N PHE A 29 -7.37 -15.18 12.65
CA PHE A 29 -6.97 -13.77 12.63
C PHE A 29 -5.63 -13.55 11.91
N PHE A 30 -4.60 -14.34 12.23
CA PHE A 30 -3.30 -14.21 11.58
C PHE A 30 -3.37 -14.58 10.10
N SER A 31 -4.17 -15.57 9.72
CA SER A 31 -4.39 -15.92 8.30
C SER A 31 -4.97 -14.75 7.50
N ASP A 32 -5.98 -14.08 8.06
CA ASP A 32 -6.59 -12.88 7.47
C ASP A 32 -5.55 -11.75 7.32
N ILE A 33 -4.83 -11.42 8.40
CA ILE A 33 -3.81 -10.36 8.39
C ILE A 33 -2.67 -10.66 7.42
N MET A 34 -2.19 -11.91 7.39
CA MET A 34 -1.12 -12.32 6.49
C MET A 34 -1.55 -12.21 5.02
N SER A 35 -2.83 -12.44 4.73
CA SER A 35 -3.37 -12.27 3.38
C SER A 35 -3.31 -10.80 2.93
N GLU A 36 -3.68 -9.86 3.80
CA GLU A 36 -3.58 -8.42 3.51
C GLU A 36 -2.11 -7.97 3.33
N LEU A 37 -1.20 -8.44 4.20
CA LEU A 37 0.22 -8.15 4.07
C LEU A 37 0.84 -8.75 2.81
N ALA A 38 0.41 -9.95 2.41
CA ALA A 38 0.87 -10.60 1.19
C ALA A 38 0.46 -9.81 -0.06
N LEU A 39 -0.70 -9.17 -0.07
CA LEU A 39 -1.11 -8.29 -1.18
C LEU A 39 -0.15 -7.11 -1.35
N VAL A 40 0.17 -6.41 -0.26
CA VAL A 40 1.13 -5.30 -0.27
C VAL A 40 2.53 -5.78 -0.69
N SER A 41 2.98 -6.92 -0.15
CA SER A 41 4.28 -7.50 -0.49
C SER A 41 4.40 -7.84 -1.97
N LYS A 42 3.38 -8.50 -2.55
CA LYS A 42 3.35 -8.84 -3.98
C LYS A 42 3.38 -7.59 -4.86
N ALA A 43 2.66 -6.53 -4.48
CA ALA A 43 2.67 -5.26 -5.22
C ALA A 43 4.06 -4.61 -5.26
N LEU A 44 4.85 -4.74 -4.20
CA LEU A 44 6.22 -4.24 -4.12
C LEU A 44 7.23 -5.06 -4.93
N GLN A 45 6.93 -6.34 -5.17
CA GLN A 45 7.80 -7.27 -5.90
C GLN A 45 7.58 -7.24 -7.42
N LEU A 46 6.66 -6.40 -7.93
CA LEU A 46 6.42 -6.29 -9.36
C LEU A 46 7.64 -5.68 -10.07
N GLU A 47 8.13 -6.35 -11.11
CA GLU A 47 9.26 -5.91 -11.95
C GLU A 47 9.04 -4.50 -12.53
N LYS A 48 7.78 -4.17 -12.83
CA LYS A 48 7.35 -2.84 -13.26
C LYS A 48 6.35 -2.29 -12.24
N LEU A 49 6.88 -1.60 -11.24
CA LEU A 49 6.08 -0.98 -10.20
C LEU A 49 5.24 0.17 -10.78
N SER A 50 3.91 0.02 -10.74
CA SER A 50 2.99 1.13 -11.01
C SER A 50 2.60 1.77 -9.68
N TYR A 51 2.93 3.04 -9.49
CA TYR A 51 2.58 3.75 -8.25
C TYR A 51 1.07 3.70 -7.96
N SER A 52 0.20 3.77 -8.97
CA SER A 52 -1.27 3.66 -8.83
C SER A 52 -1.66 2.35 -8.19
N GLN A 53 -1.07 1.27 -8.68
CA GLN A 53 -1.37 -0.08 -8.23
C GLN A 53 -0.81 -0.29 -6.84
N LEU A 54 0.40 0.19 -6.56
CA LEU A 54 1.00 0.09 -5.24
C LEU A 54 0.20 0.89 -4.20
N THR A 55 -0.09 2.17 -4.45
CA THR A 55 -0.82 3.03 -3.51
C THR A 55 -2.27 2.58 -3.35
N GLY A 56 -2.89 2.13 -4.44
CA GLY A 56 -4.19 1.48 -4.42
C GLY A 56 -4.19 0.23 -3.53
N THR A 57 -3.22 -0.67 -3.72
CA THR A 57 -3.11 -1.91 -2.93
C THR A 57 -2.87 -1.63 -1.46
N ILE A 58 -1.95 -0.71 -1.13
CA ILE A 58 -1.69 -0.31 0.27
C ILE A 58 -2.96 0.27 0.89
N ARG A 59 -3.66 1.18 0.20
CA ARG A 59 -4.91 1.76 0.70
C ARG A 59 -5.98 0.69 0.91
N THR A 60 -6.16 -0.21 -0.05
CA THR A 60 -7.10 -1.32 0.08
C THR A 60 -6.79 -2.17 1.30
N ALA A 61 -5.53 -2.57 1.51
CA ALA A 61 -5.13 -3.36 2.67
C ALA A 61 -5.38 -2.61 3.99
N CYS A 62 -5.03 -1.32 4.07
CA CYS A 62 -5.31 -0.49 5.23
C CYS A 62 -6.81 -0.40 5.53
N CYS A 63 -7.63 -0.09 4.51
CA CYS A 63 -9.08 -0.02 4.66
C CYS A 63 -9.69 -1.37 5.05
N SER A 64 -9.19 -2.47 4.50
CA SER A 64 -9.62 -3.82 4.89
C SER A 64 -9.36 -4.07 6.38
N ILE A 65 -8.13 -3.84 6.86
CA ILE A 65 -7.77 -4.05 8.27
C ILE A 65 -8.64 -3.19 9.19
N GLU A 66 -8.86 -1.93 8.83
CA GLU A 66 -9.70 -1.00 9.59
C GLU A 66 -11.16 -1.50 9.69
N GLN A 67 -11.78 -1.86 8.56
CA GLN A 67 -13.17 -2.34 8.52
C GLN A 67 -13.36 -3.73 9.13
N GLN A 68 -12.33 -4.57 9.09
CA GLN A 68 -12.40 -5.93 9.61
C GLN A 68 -12.19 -5.96 11.13
N TYR A 69 -11.39 -5.07 11.71
CA TYR A 69 -10.96 -5.20 13.11
C TYR A 69 -11.06 -3.95 13.99
N LEU A 70 -11.15 -2.74 13.43
CA LEU A 70 -11.04 -1.49 14.21
C LEU A 70 -12.35 -0.71 14.35
N VAL A 71 -13.36 -1.00 13.51
CA VAL A 71 -14.69 -0.39 13.62
C VAL A 71 -15.47 -0.92 14.82
N GLU A 72 -16.44 -0.16 15.33
CA GLU A 72 -17.27 -0.51 16.50
C GLU A 72 -17.93 -1.90 16.37
N LYS A 73 -18.30 -2.28 15.15
CA LYS A 73 -18.83 -3.62 14.82
C LYS A 73 -17.95 -4.25 13.74
N PRO A 74 -16.86 -4.93 14.13
CA PRO A 74 -15.92 -5.52 13.18
C PRO A 74 -16.62 -6.59 12.36
N SER A 75 -16.42 -6.55 11.04
CA SER A 75 -16.91 -7.58 10.12
C SER A 75 -16.06 -8.85 10.13
N TYR A 76 -14.87 -8.76 10.73
CA TYR A 76 -13.78 -9.74 10.72
C TYR A 76 -13.34 -10.16 9.31
N GLY A 77 -12.10 -10.62 9.18
CA GLY A 77 -11.62 -11.22 7.94
C GLY A 77 -12.36 -12.52 7.61
N PRO A 78 -12.26 -13.00 6.36
CA PRO A 78 -12.98 -14.17 5.89
C PRO A 78 -12.76 -15.41 6.75
N ASP A 79 -11.52 -15.71 7.13
CA ASP A 79 -11.18 -16.93 7.86
C ASP A 79 -11.72 -16.86 9.29
N LEU A 80 -11.54 -15.71 9.97
CA LEU A 80 -12.05 -15.55 11.34
C LEU A 80 -13.58 -15.52 11.37
N ARG A 81 -14.22 -14.89 10.39
CA ARG A 81 -15.68 -14.84 10.27
C ARG A 81 -16.27 -16.23 10.07
N GLU A 82 -15.65 -17.06 9.23
CA GLU A 82 -16.08 -18.45 9.02
C GLU A 82 -15.99 -19.24 10.33
N PHE A 83 -14.88 -19.12 11.05
CA PHE A 83 -14.69 -19.75 12.35
C PHE A 83 -15.77 -19.33 13.37
N LEU A 84 -16.00 -18.02 13.52
CA LEU A 84 -16.97 -17.50 14.48
C LEU A 84 -18.39 -17.95 14.16
N THR A 85 -18.78 -17.90 12.88
CA THR A 85 -20.11 -18.33 12.42
C THR A 85 -20.34 -19.83 12.67
N THR A 86 -19.32 -20.64 12.37
CA THR A 86 -19.38 -22.10 12.59
C THR A 86 -19.43 -22.42 14.09
N TYR A 87 -18.64 -21.73 14.90
CA TYR A 87 -18.61 -21.96 16.34
C TYR A 87 -19.93 -21.57 17.03
N GLU A 88 -20.52 -20.42 16.66
CA GLU A 88 -21.81 -19.96 17.20
C GLU A 88 -22.95 -20.96 16.97
N THR A 89 -22.87 -21.75 15.91
CA THR A 89 -23.92 -22.70 15.52
C THR A 89 -23.73 -24.11 16.08
N GLN A 90 -22.48 -24.56 16.27
CA GLN A 90 -22.22 -25.99 16.52
C GLN A 90 -21.29 -26.28 17.71
N GLU A 91 -20.77 -25.27 18.43
CA GLU A 91 -19.75 -25.39 19.51
C GLU A 91 -18.52 -26.26 19.16
N THR A 92 -18.42 -26.66 17.90
CA THR A 92 -17.47 -27.56 17.30
C THR A 92 -16.99 -26.90 16.01
N PHE A 93 -15.76 -27.19 15.62
CA PHE A 93 -15.19 -26.72 14.37
C PHE A 93 -14.56 -27.92 13.67
N HIS A 94 -14.99 -28.19 12.44
CA HIS A 94 -14.67 -29.42 11.70
C HIS A 94 -14.88 -30.71 12.52
N GLY A 95 -15.98 -30.78 13.29
CA GLY A 95 -16.33 -31.96 14.11
C GLY A 95 -15.57 -32.08 15.43
N VAL A 96 -14.73 -31.10 15.77
CA VAL A 96 -13.93 -31.11 17.00
C VAL A 96 -14.49 -30.13 18.02
N LEU A 97 -14.82 -30.60 19.23
CA LEU A 97 -15.30 -29.74 20.31
C LEU A 97 -14.22 -28.75 20.74
N ILE A 98 -14.59 -27.47 20.80
CA ILE A 98 -13.68 -26.38 21.14
C ILE A 98 -13.77 -26.07 22.63
N LYS A 99 -12.60 -25.96 23.27
CA LYS A 99 -12.50 -25.56 24.67
C LYS A 99 -12.46 -24.04 24.79
N ARG A 100 -13.43 -23.47 25.50
CA ARG A 100 -13.49 -22.03 25.81
C ARG A 100 -13.13 -21.74 27.27
N SER A 101 -12.53 -20.58 27.49
CA SER A 101 -12.15 -20.04 28.80
C SER A 101 -12.77 -18.66 28.99
N HIS A 102 -13.02 -18.27 30.25
CA HIS A 102 -13.48 -16.90 30.57
C HIS A 102 -12.50 -15.81 30.10
N LYS A 103 -11.21 -16.15 29.92
CA LYS A 103 -10.19 -15.23 29.41
C LYS A 103 -10.36 -14.91 27.91
N ASP A 104 -11.13 -15.72 27.18
CA ASP A 104 -11.30 -15.58 25.73
C ASP A 104 -12.15 -14.35 25.36
N THR A 105 -12.88 -13.78 26.32
CA THR A 105 -13.63 -12.52 26.16
C THR A 105 -12.75 -11.32 25.83
N ARG A 106 -11.45 -11.39 26.14
CA ARG A 106 -10.47 -10.33 25.84
C ARG A 106 -9.86 -10.45 24.45
N LEU A 107 -10.10 -11.54 23.71
CA LEU A 107 -9.48 -11.76 22.40
C LEU A 107 -9.86 -10.70 21.37
N PRO A 108 -11.13 -10.27 21.24
CA PRO A 108 -11.50 -9.20 20.30
C PRO A 108 -10.73 -7.90 20.55
N VAL A 109 -10.56 -7.53 21.83
CA VAL A 109 -9.78 -6.34 22.21
C VAL A 109 -8.31 -6.51 21.83
N ALA A 110 -7.71 -7.66 22.14
CA ALA A 110 -6.30 -7.92 21.83
C ALA A 110 -6.01 -7.92 20.33
N VAL A 111 -6.91 -8.46 19.50
CA VAL A 111 -6.71 -8.43 18.03
C VAL A 111 -6.96 -7.04 17.44
N SER A 112 -7.88 -6.26 18.02
CA SER A 112 -8.06 -4.85 17.63
C SER A 112 -6.81 -4.03 17.95
N GLU A 113 -6.25 -4.15 19.15
CA GLU A 113 -5.00 -3.47 19.54
C GLU A 113 -3.83 -3.87 18.62
N PHE A 114 -3.72 -5.16 18.28
CA PHE A 114 -2.72 -5.63 17.33
C PHE A 114 -2.94 -5.05 15.93
N ALA A 115 -4.18 -5.07 15.43
CA ALA A 115 -4.53 -4.55 14.11
C ALA A 115 -4.25 -3.04 14.02
N GLU A 116 -4.47 -2.28 15.09
CA GLU A 116 -4.16 -0.85 15.16
C GLU A 116 -2.65 -0.60 15.08
N ILE A 117 -1.85 -1.34 15.85
CA ILE A 117 -0.38 -1.26 15.80
C ILE A 117 0.12 -1.61 14.40
N LEU A 118 -0.45 -2.65 13.78
CA LEU A 118 -0.08 -3.06 12.43
C LEU A 118 -0.44 -1.98 11.39
N LEU A 119 -1.66 -1.43 11.46
CA LEU A 119 -2.12 -0.39 10.55
C LEU A 119 -1.19 0.83 10.62
N ASN A 120 -0.86 1.28 11.83
CA ASN A 120 0.09 2.36 12.06
C ASN A 120 1.46 2.02 11.48
N SER A 121 1.95 0.79 11.68
CA SER A 121 3.24 0.33 11.13
C SER A 121 3.27 0.32 9.60
N ILE A 122 2.16 -0.05 8.94
CA ILE A 122 2.05 -0.01 7.48
C ILE A 122 2.06 1.45 7.02
N GLN A 123 1.26 2.32 7.63
CA GLN A 123 1.17 3.74 7.28
C GLN A 123 2.51 4.46 7.50
N GLU A 124 3.22 4.16 8.59
CA GLU A 124 4.55 4.71 8.88
C GLU A 124 5.62 4.28 7.88
N ARG A 125 5.52 3.06 7.32
CA ARG A 125 6.41 2.58 6.26
C ARG A 125 6.14 3.27 4.92
N PHE A 126 4.94 3.80 4.74
CA PHE A 126 4.51 4.52 3.53
C PHE A 126 4.01 5.94 3.84
N PRO A 127 4.82 6.79 4.52
CA PRO A 127 4.35 8.09 5.04
C PRO A 127 4.15 9.14 3.94
N LYS A 128 4.43 8.79 2.69
CA LYS A 128 4.45 9.67 1.52
C LYS A 128 3.62 9.12 0.35
N ILE A 129 2.59 8.31 0.63
CA ILE A 129 1.65 7.82 -0.40
C ILE A 129 1.14 8.96 -1.27
N GLU A 130 0.76 10.09 -0.66
CA GLU A 130 0.26 11.27 -1.40
C GLU A 130 1.26 11.79 -2.44
N ILE A 131 2.57 11.74 -2.13
CA ILE A 131 3.62 12.16 -3.07
C ILE A 131 3.75 11.15 -4.21
N TRP A 132 3.66 9.85 -3.93
CA TRP A 132 3.69 8.82 -4.96
C TRP A 132 2.49 8.89 -5.90
N GLU A 133 1.31 9.15 -5.34
CA GLU A 133 0.10 9.41 -6.12
C GLU A 133 0.24 10.68 -6.97
N ALA A 134 0.89 11.70 -6.42
CA ALA A 134 1.15 12.93 -7.14
C ALA A 134 2.18 12.73 -8.27
N MET A 135 3.17 11.85 -8.12
CA MET A 135 4.15 11.51 -9.17
C MET A 135 3.49 10.86 -10.40
N MET A 136 2.31 10.26 -10.24
CA MET A 136 1.55 9.69 -11.36
C MET A 136 1.06 10.73 -12.36
N LEU A 137 1.14 12.01 -12.02
CA LEU A 137 0.95 13.12 -12.95
C LEU A 137 1.67 12.93 -14.29
N PHE A 138 2.78 12.19 -14.26
CA PHE A 138 3.65 11.96 -15.39
C PHE A 138 3.50 10.58 -16.05
N ASN A 139 2.58 9.75 -15.59
CA ASN A 139 2.37 8.41 -16.14
C ASN A 139 1.36 8.45 -17.31
N PRO A 140 1.77 8.16 -18.55
CA PRO A 140 0.86 8.22 -19.69
C PRO A 140 -0.31 7.23 -19.61
N ALA A 141 -0.17 6.13 -18.87
CA ALA A 141 -1.26 5.19 -18.65
C ALA A 141 -2.45 5.82 -17.90
N ASP A 142 -2.19 6.88 -17.12
CA ASP A 142 -3.19 7.60 -16.32
C ASP A 142 -3.68 8.89 -17.01
N PHE A 143 -3.29 9.13 -18.26
CA PHE A 143 -3.68 10.34 -18.98
C PHE A 143 -5.16 10.29 -19.41
N PRO A 144 -5.92 11.39 -19.23
CA PRO A 144 -7.32 11.43 -19.59
C PRO A 144 -7.51 11.35 -21.11
N SER A 145 -8.50 10.58 -21.53
CA SER A 145 -8.87 10.43 -22.93
C SER A 145 -9.73 11.60 -23.44
N SER A 146 -10.47 12.28 -22.56
CA SER A 146 -11.40 13.37 -22.92
C SER A 146 -10.73 14.75 -22.84
N THR A 147 -11.09 15.67 -23.74
CA THR A 147 -10.57 17.06 -23.76
C THR A 147 -11.00 17.86 -22.53
N LYS A 148 -12.19 17.58 -21.97
CA LYS A 148 -12.72 18.25 -20.78
C LYS A 148 -11.90 17.91 -19.54
N ASP A 149 -11.52 16.65 -19.39
CA ASP A 149 -10.74 16.18 -18.23
C ASP A 149 -9.27 16.63 -18.30
N LYS A 150 -8.75 16.96 -19.50
CA LYS A 150 -7.40 17.50 -19.68
C LYS A 150 -7.20 18.89 -19.06
N ALA A 151 -8.24 19.71 -19.00
CA ALA A 151 -8.14 21.08 -18.46
C ALA A 151 -7.76 21.07 -16.97
N ASP A 152 -8.40 20.20 -16.19
CA ASP A 152 -8.19 20.10 -14.73
C ASP A 152 -7.16 19.05 -14.32
N TYR A 153 -6.70 18.23 -15.29
CA TYR A 153 -5.74 17.16 -15.03
C TYR A 153 -4.48 17.67 -14.32
N GLY A 154 -4.16 17.02 -13.21
CA GLY A 154 -2.90 17.20 -12.50
C GLY A 154 -2.82 18.38 -11.55
N ASN A 155 -3.84 19.24 -11.45
CA ASN A 155 -3.80 20.45 -10.62
C ASN A 155 -3.63 20.14 -9.11
N LYS A 156 -4.21 19.04 -8.64
CA LYS A 156 -4.03 18.60 -7.24
C LYS A 156 -2.64 17.98 -7.04
N GLN A 157 -2.23 17.13 -7.97
CA GLN A 157 -0.96 16.41 -7.94
C GLN A 157 0.23 17.37 -7.98
N ILE A 158 0.20 18.37 -8.87
CA ILE A 158 1.27 19.36 -8.97
C ILE A 158 1.42 20.15 -7.65
N SER A 159 0.31 20.51 -7.01
CA SER A 159 0.33 21.20 -5.71
C SER A 159 1.00 20.35 -4.62
N VAL A 160 0.72 19.03 -4.58
CA VAL A 160 1.37 18.10 -3.64
C VAL A 160 2.87 17.98 -3.93
N LEU A 161 3.25 17.85 -5.20
CA LEU A 161 4.65 17.78 -5.61
C LEU A 161 5.42 19.05 -5.26
N LEU A 162 4.85 20.23 -5.51
CA LEU A 162 5.49 21.52 -5.21
C LEU A 162 5.59 21.78 -3.71
N LYS A 163 4.59 21.39 -2.92
CA LYS A 163 4.68 21.43 -1.45
C LYS A 163 5.88 20.64 -0.92
N HIS A 164 6.25 19.55 -1.61
CA HIS A 164 7.34 18.66 -1.18
C HIS A 164 8.71 18.99 -1.79
N PHE A 165 8.75 19.29 -3.09
CA PHE A 165 9.98 19.47 -3.87
C PHE A 165 10.25 20.93 -4.28
N GLY A 166 9.26 21.83 -4.09
CA GLY A 166 9.37 23.24 -4.42
C GLY A 166 9.96 24.12 -3.31
N LYS A 167 10.19 23.55 -2.12
CA LYS A 167 10.90 24.24 -1.03
C LYS A 167 12.39 23.91 -1.10
N GLU A 168 13.25 24.91 -0.89
CA GLU A 168 14.70 24.69 -0.75
C GLU A 168 14.99 23.64 0.32
N ILE A 169 15.41 22.46 -0.11
CA ILE A 169 16.09 21.51 0.77
C ILE A 169 17.56 21.92 0.69
N GLY A 170 18.07 22.53 1.76
CA GLY A 170 19.40 23.16 1.84
C GLY A 170 20.59 22.25 1.51
N GLY A 171 20.76 21.93 0.22
CA GLY A 171 21.81 21.07 -0.29
C GLY A 171 21.58 20.61 -1.73
N LYS A 172 22.14 21.35 -2.68
CA LYS A 172 22.54 20.92 -4.05
C LYS A 172 21.50 20.46 -5.08
N SER A 173 20.20 20.40 -4.77
CA SER A 173 19.17 20.27 -5.83
C SER A 173 18.46 21.60 -5.98
N SER A 174 18.61 22.26 -7.14
CA SER A 174 17.96 23.55 -7.38
C SER A 174 16.45 23.43 -7.11
N PRO A 175 15.87 24.24 -6.20
CA PRO A 175 14.46 24.16 -5.86
C PRO A 175 13.62 24.43 -7.10
N VAL A 176 12.55 23.64 -7.26
CA VAL A 176 11.51 23.94 -8.24
C VAL A 176 10.80 25.21 -7.75
N CYS A 177 10.84 26.31 -8.51
CA CYS A 177 10.12 27.52 -8.15
C CYS A 177 8.61 27.25 -8.26
N GLU A 178 7.88 27.29 -7.14
CA GLU A 178 6.45 26.94 -7.08
C GLU A 178 5.60 27.78 -8.05
N GLU A 179 5.77 29.11 -8.04
CA GLU A 179 5.06 29.99 -8.97
C GLU A 179 5.44 29.76 -10.44
N GLY A 180 6.73 29.49 -10.71
CA GLY A 180 7.23 29.20 -12.05
C GLY A 180 6.68 27.87 -12.57
N ALA A 181 6.66 26.84 -11.73
CA ALA A 181 6.16 25.51 -12.05
C ALA A 181 4.67 25.50 -12.37
N LEU A 182 3.84 26.23 -11.61
CA LEU A 182 2.40 26.32 -11.90
C LEU A 182 2.12 26.97 -13.27
N ARG A 183 2.90 28.00 -13.64
CA ARG A 183 2.80 28.62 -14.97
C ARG A 183 3.25 27.68 -16.08
N GLU A 184 4.38 27.00 -15.88
CA GLU A 184 4.92 26.03 -16.85
C GLU A 184 3.99 24.83 -17.04
N PHE A 185 3.38 24.35 -15.96
CA PHE A 185 2.61 23.10 -15.94
C PHE A 185 1.51 23.07 -17.00
N SER A 186 0.80 24.18 -17.22
CA SER A 186 -0.28 24.25 -18.21
C SER A 186 0.21 23.97 -19.64
N LEU A 187 1.37 24.52 -20.02
CA LEU A 187 1.96 24.34 -21.34
C LEU A 187 2.67 22.98 -21.45
N PHE A 188 3.38 22.58 -20.40
CA PHE A 188 4.08 21.30 -20.32
C PHE A 188 3.11 20.11 -20.41
N LYS A 189 1.94 20.22 -19.75
CA LYS A 189 0.86 19.24 -19.81
C LYS A 189 0.40 18.97 -21.24
N ASN A 190 0.19 20.02 -22.04
CA ASN A 190 -0.22 19.86 -23.44
C ASN A 190 0.84 19.11 -24.25
N TYR A 191 2.12 19.47 -24.05
CA TYR A 191 3.23 18.78 -24.70
C TYR A 191 3.30 17.28 -24.33
N MET A 192 3.12 16.93 -23.05
CA MET A 192 3.09 15.52 -22.62
C MET A 192 1.99 14.71 -23.34
N PHE A 193 0.80 15.30 -23.51
CA PHE A 193 -0.31 14.64 -24.21
C PHE A 193 -0.04 14.44 -25.70
N GLU A 194 0.76 15.30 -26.34
CA GLU A 194 1.09 15.21 -27.77
C GLU A 194 2.15 14.14 -28.08
N LEU A 195 3.04 13.82 -27.13
CA LEU A 195 4.15 12.90 -27.35
C LEU A 195 3.74 11.43 -27.60
N LYS A 196 2.46 11.10 -27.37
CA LYS A 196 1.82 9.77 -27.59
C LYS A 196 2.71 8.60 -27.16
N VAL A 197 3.22 8.67 -25.93
CA VAL A 197 4.02 7.59 -25.33
C VAL A 197 3.14 6.75 -24.41
N SER A 198 3.41 5.46 -24.30
CA SER A 198 2.63 4.51 -23.50
C SER A 198 3.19 4.24 -22.10
N SER A 199 4.39 4.74 -21.78
CA SER A 199 5.05 4.48 -20.50
C SER A 199 5.77 5.70 -19.95
N PHE A 200 5.88 5.77 -18.62
CA PHE A 200 6.63 6.80 -17.91
C PHE A 200 8.09 6.87 -18.38
N GLU A 201 8.78 5.73 -18.51
CA GLU A 201 10.18 5.71 -18.98
C GLU A 201 10.33 6.19 -20.43
N GLY A 202 9.39 5.86 -21.31
CA GLY A 202 9.40 6.37 -22.67
C GLY A 202 9.22 7.89 -22.70
N LEU A 203 8.33 8.42 -21.85
CA LEU A 203 8.12 9.85 -21.71
C LEU A 203 9.37 10.53 -21.13
N ALA A 204 9.99 9.93 -20.12
CA ALA A 204 11.21 10.39 -19.49
C ALA A 204 12.36 10.50 -20.48
N ASN A 205 12.57 9.48 -21.30
CA ASN A 205 13.63 9.49 -22.31
C ASN A 205 13.40 10.57 -23.37
N LYS A 206 12.16 10.87 -23.76
CA LYS A 206 11.87 11.95 -24.71
C LYS A 206 12.06 13.34 -24.12
N ILE A 207 11.57 13.58 -22.90
CA ILE A 207 11.58 14.91 -22.28
C ILE A 207 12.98 15.26 -21.77
N LEU A 208 13.63 14.34 -21.05
CA LEU A 208 14.89 14.65 -20.35
C LEU A 208 16.11 14.68 -21.28
N SER A 209 16.01 14.11 -22.49
CA SER A 209 17.09 14.13 -23.49
C SER A 209 17.15 15.40 -24.33
N GLN A 210 16.14 16.27 -24.25
CA GLN A 210 16.05 17.50 -25.04
C GLN A 210 16.50 18.70 -24.21
N GLU A 211 17.62 19.33 -24.59
CA GLU A 211 18.09 20.57 -23.92
C GLU A 211 17.05 21.70 -24.00
N GLU A 212 16.29 21.77 -25.09
CA GLU A 212 15.20 22.75 -25.27
C GLU A 212 14.13 22.64 -24.16
N MET A 213 13.86 21.43 -23.65
CA MET A 213 12.87 21.23 -22.60
C MET A 213 13.35 21.80 -21.26
N TRP A 214 14.65 21.65 -20.96
CA TRP A 214 15.26 22.28 -19.79
C TRP A 214 15.28 23.80 -19.88
N ALA A 215 15.44 24.37 -21.07
CA ALA A 215 15.39 25.81 -21.28
C ALA A 215 13.97 26.37 -21.19
N LYS A 216 12.99 25.67 -21.78
CA LYS A 216 11.60 26.13 -21.89
C LYS A 216 10.76 25.87 -20.64
N PHE A 217 11.01 24.75 -19.96
CA PHE A 217 10.26 24.31 -18.78
C PHE A 217 11.22 23.81 -17.68
N PRO A 218 12.09 24.67 -17.14
CA PRO A 218 13.12 24.25 -16.18
C PRO A 218 12.53 23.64 -14.90
N ASN A 219 11.41 24.18 -14.41
CA ASN A 219 10.78 23.71 -13.17
C ASN A 219 10.09 22.36 -13.38
N MET A 220 9.33 22.21 -14.47
CA MET A 220 8.64 20.96 -14.78
C MET A 220 9.62 19.84 -15.14
N THR A 221 10.67 20.16 -15.90
CA THR A 221 11.69 19.18 -16.29
C THR A 221 12.51 18.73 -15.09
N GLY A 222 12.85 19.65 -14.17
CA GLY A 222 13.48 19.32 -12.89
C GLY A 222 12.61 18.43 -12.01
N LEU A 223 11.32 18.77 -11.86
CA LEU A 223 10.36 17.96 -11.11
C LEU A 223 10.19 16.56 -11.71
N PHE A 224 10.12 16.48 -13.05
CA PHE A 224 10.02 15.23 -13.79
C PHE A 224 11.26 14.35 -13.55
N ALA A 225 12.47 14.94 -13.57
CA ALA A 225 13.72 14.24 -13.29
C ALA A 225 13.78 13.70 -11.85
N ILE A 226 13.29 14.45 -10.87
CA ILE A 226 13.17 13.99 -9.47
C ILE A 226 12.22 12.79 -9.38
N CYS A 227 11.06 12.84 -10.06
CA CYS A 227 10.11 11.74 -10.07
C CYS A 227 10.73 10.46 -10.67
N ARG A 228 11.55 10.61 -11.72
CA ARG A 228 12.28 9.49 -12.33
C ARG A 228 13.31 8.89 -11.37
N THR A 229 14.12 9.70 -10.69
CA THR A 229 15.16 9.19 -9.78
C THR A 229 14.58 8.51 -8.55
N VAL A 230 13.47 9.01 -8.01
CA VAL A 230 12.74 8.35 -6.92
C VAL A 230 12.18 6.99 -7.36
N ASN A 231 11.76 6.87 -8.62
CA ASN A 231 11.31 5.61 -9.21
C ASN A 231 12.42 4.57 -9.31
N VAL A 232 13.59 4.97 -9.81
CA VAL A 232 14.76 4.09 -9.94
C VAL A 232 15.34 3.72 -8.56
N GLY A 233 15.42 4.67 -7.62
CA GLY A 233 15.99 4.43 -6.29
C GLY A 233 15.18 3.46 -5.41
N PHE A 234 13.89 3.26 -5.73
CA PHE A 234 13.05 2.26 -5.07
C PHE A 234 13.27 0.87 -5.67
N GLN A 235 13.35 0.76 -6.99
CA GLN A 235 13.66 -0.49 -7.70
C GLN A 235 14.99 -1.10 -7.24
N LEU A 236 16.00 -0.27 -6.97
CA LEU A 236 17.32 -0.69 -6.49
C LEU A 236 17.39 -1.04 -4.99
N LYS A 237 16.39 -0.67 -4.18
CA LYS A 237 16.34 -1.01 -2.75
C LYS A 237 15.51 -2.26 -2.46
N THR A 238 14.77 -2.74 -3.46
CA THR A 238 13.94 -3.95 -3.41
C THR A 238 14.55 -5.13 -4.18
N SER A 239 15.75 -4.96 -4.74
CA SER A 239 16.58 -6.03 -5.34
C SER A 239 17.75 -6.39 -4.43
#